data_AF-A0A7W7K0W9-F1
#
_entry.id   AF-A0A7W7K0W9-F1
#
_cell.length_a   1.000
_cell.length_b   1.000
_cell.length_c   1.000
_cell.angle_alpha   90.00
_cell.angle_beta   90.00
_cell.angle_gamma   90.00
#
_symmetry.space_group_name_H-M   'P 1'
#
loop_
_entity.id
_entity.type
_entity.pdbx_description
1 polymer ?
#
loop_
_entity_poly.entity_id
_entity_poly.type
_entity_poly.pdbx_seq_one_letter_code
_entity_poly.pdbx_strand_id
1 'polypeptide(L)'
;MGDISSEPSMEEILSSIKRIIAEEGDAAIATRTRRAGRATTTVADKSATVDEILELSQPVEEDRLETPTPMSMGSPTQPEAPAKKAAAPAAAAPAEQPADPIVSESAVQATRGPLEALSRMVVKPEVTGSDTLEGMVREMLKPMLRDWLDANLPRLVEDMVAKEISRITGR
;
A
#
# COMPACT_ATOMS: atom_id res chain seq x y z
N MET A 1 36.90 0.42 -58.05
CA MET A 1 37.29 -0.26 -56.80
C MET A 1 36.45 0.35 -55.71
N GLY A 2 35.45 -0.37 -55.22
CA GLY A 2 34.45 0.14 -54.28
C GLY A 2 34.90 -0.08 -52.85
N ASP A 3 35.04 1.00 -52.08
CA ASP A 3 35.10 0.96 -50.63
C ASP A 3 33.68 0.71 -50.12
N ILE A 4 33.32 -0.57 -50.11
CA ILE A 4 32.08 -1.11 -49.57
C ILE A 4 32.37 -1.45 -48.11
N SER A 5 31.59 -0.85 -47.21
CA SER A 5 31.59 -1.05 -45.75
C SER A 5 32.70 -0.35 -44.95
N SER A 6 32.67 0.99 -44.95
CA SER A 6 32.75 1.67 -43.65
C SER A 6 31.33 1.81 -43.11
N GLU A 7 30.72 0.66 -42.78
CA GLU A 7 29.66 0.67 -41.78
C GLU A 7 30.29 1.26 -40.52
N PRO A 8 29.73 2.33 -39.95
CA PRO A 8 30.35 3.01 -38.82
C PRO A 8 30.60 1.99 -37.70
N SER A 9 31.83 1.97 -37.19
CA SER A 9 32.19 1.09 -36.07
C SER A 9 31.29 1.39 -34.87
N MET A 10 30.94 0.38 -34.07
CA MET A 10 30.11 0.55 -32.87
C MET A 10 30.62 1.69 -31.98
N GLU A 11 31.93 1.86 -31.87
CA GLU A 11 32.55 2.93 -31.08
C GLU A 11 32.37 4.32 -31.72
N GLU A 12 32.33 4.42 -33.05
CA GLU A 12 32.02 5.65 -33.78
C GLU A 12 30.54 6.01 -33.65
N ILE A 13 29.65 5.01 -33.70
CA ILE A 13 28.22 5.18 -33.43
C ILE A 13 28.02 5.72 -32.01
N LEU A 14 28.66 5.11 -31.01
CA LEU A 14 28.57 5.55 -29.62
C LEU A 14 29.20 6.94 -29.40
N SER A 15 30.30 7.24 -30.09
CA SER A 15 30.95 8.56 -30.03
C SER A 15 30.11 9.65 -30.69
N SER A 16 29.43 9.34 -31.79
CA SER A 16 28.50 10.25 -32.48
C SER A 16 27.27 10.54 -31.60
N ILE A 17 26.65 9.51 -31.01
CA ILE A 17 25.55 9.67 -30.06
C ILE A 17 25.99 10.48 -28.84
N LYS A 18 27.16 10.19 -28.27
CA LYS A 18 27.69 10.94 -27.12
C LYS A 18 27.95 12.41 -27.44
N ARG A 19 28.47 12.71 -28.64
CA ARG A 19 28.69 14.09 -29.09
C ARG A 19 27.37 14.82 -29.29
N ILE A 20 26.39 14.20 -29.94
CA ILE A 20 25.07 14.80 -30.17
C ILE A 20 24.36 15.06 -28.83
N ILE A 21 24.39 14.12 -27.87
CA ILE A 21 23.77 14.33 -26.55
C ILE A 21 24.49 15.42 -25.74
N ALA A 22 25.81 15.54 -25.84
CA ALA A 22 26.55 16.62 -25.18
C ALA A 22 26.22 17.99 -25.79
N GLU A 23 26.19 18.07 -27.12
CA GLU A 23 25.94 19.31 -27.88
C GLU A 23 24.46 19.73 -27.79
N GLU A 24 23.53 18.78 -27.86
CA GLU A 24 22.08 19.00 -27.71
C GLU A 24 21.67 19.17 -26.24
N GLY A 25 22.33 18.49 -25.30
CA GLY A 25 22.16 18.67 -23.86
C GLY A 25 22.57 20.07 -23.41
N ASP A 26 23.71 20.57 -23.88
CA ASP A 26 24.15 21.94 -23.58
C ASP A 26 23.27 22.99 -24.28
N ALA A 27 22.81 22.74 -25.51
CA ALA A 27 21.82 23.58 -26.19
C ALA A 27 20.45 23.57 -25.48
N ALA A 28 20.01 22.42 -24.94
CA ALA A 28 18.79 22.27 -24.16
C ALA A 28 18.90 22.96 -22.79
N ILE A 29 20.07 22.91 -22.15
CA ILE A 29 20.36 23.62 -20.89
C ILE A 29 20.44 25.14 -21.14
N ALA A 30 21.05 25.58 -22.24
CA ALA A 30 21.16 26.99 -22.63
C ALA A 30 19.80 27.58 -23.03
N THR A 31 18.95 26.85 -23.74
CA THR A 31 17.58 27.27 -24.09
C THR A 31 16.65 27.28 -22.87
N ARG A 32 16.80 26.32 -21.93
CA ARG A 32 16.08 26.31 -20.65
C ARG A 32 16.51 27.48 -19.74
N THR A 33 17.81 27.77 -19.66
CA THR A 33 18.36 28.92 -18.92
C THR A 33 17.91 30.26 -19.51
N ARG A 34 17.86 30.40 -20.86
CA ARG A 34 17.32 31.61 -21.51
C ARG A 34 15.81 31.77 -21.32
N ARG A 35 15.04 30.68 -21.22
CA ARG A 35 13.61 30.73 -20.86
C ARG A 35 13.41 31.12 -19.39
N ALA A 36 14.24 30.60 -18.48
CA ALA A 36 14.20 30.93 -17.06
C ALA A 36 14.57 32.40 -16.80
N GLY A 37 15.54 32.97 -17.54
CA GLY A 37 15.92 34.39 -17.42
C GLY A 37 14.92 35.40 -18.00
N ARG A 38 13.92 34.95 -18.78
CA ARG A 38 12.88 35.81 -19.38
C ARG A 38 11.51 35.66 -18.72
N ALA A 39 11.46 35.09 -17.52
CA ALA A 39 10.22 34.90 -16.78
C ALA A 39 10.20 35.60 -15.41
N THR A 40 11.09 36.58 -15.16
CA THR A 40 11.08 37.36 -13.92
C THR A 40 10.55 38.77 -14.13
N THR A 41 9.38 38.88 -14.75
CA THR A 41 8.51 40.03 -14.54
C THR A 41 7.08 39.53 -14.57
N THR A 42 6.48 39.41 -13.39
CA THR A 42 5.07 39.68 -13.03
C THR A 42 4.51 38.64 -12.06
N VAL A 43 4.13 39.19 -10.90
CA VAL A 43 3.18 38.69 -9.89
C VAL A 43 3.58 37.45 -9.07
N ALA A 44 3.54 37.64 -7.75
CA ALA A 44 3.63 36.61 -6.74
C ALA A 44 2.61 35.50 -7.02
N ASP A 45 3.10 34.35 -7.49
CA ASP A 45 2.30 33.17 -7.68
C ASP A 45 2.38 32.28 -6.44
N LYS A 46 1.43 32.47 -5.53
CA LYS A 46 1.20 31.59 -4.38
C LYS A 46 0.47 30.29 -4.79
N SER A 47 0.20 30.08 -6.08
CA SER A 47 -0.47 28.88 -6.59
C SER A 47 0.48 27.73 -6.92
N ALA A 48 1.74 28.00 -7.27
CA ALA A 48 2.71 26.95 -7.59
C ALA A 48 3.04 25.96 -6.46
N THR A 49 2.82 26.34 -5.18
CA THR A 49 3.00 25.42 -4.04
C THR A 49 1.77 24.59 -3.73
N VAL A 50 0.59 24.98 -4.22
CA VAL A 50 -0.68 24.27 -3.97
C VAL A 50 -0.78 23.04 -4.87
N ASP A 51 -0.23 23.09 -6.08
CA ASP A 51 -0.20 21.94 -7.01
C ASP A 51 0.72 20.79 -6.55
N GLU A 52 1.68 21.06 -5.64
CA GLU A 52 2.58 20.03 -5.09
C GLU A 52 1.94 19.28 -3.89
N ILE A 53 0.89 19.84 -3.29
CA ILE A 53 0.18 19.28 -2.13
C ILE A 53 -1.16 18.70 -2.60
N LEU A 54 -1.20 17.37 -2.77
CA LEU A 54 -2.40 16.65 -3.18
C LEU A 54 -3.31 16.36 -1.96
N GLU A 55 -4.32 17.21 -1.74
CA GLU A 55 -5.37 16.96 -0.75
C GLU A 55 -6.45 16.02 -1.29
N LEU A 56 -6.23 14.71 -1.14
CA LEU A 56 -7.15 13.66 -1.60
C LEU A 56 -8.29 13.41 -0.60
N SER A 57 -9.28 14.30 -0.59
CA SER A 57 -10.47 14.18 0.29
C SER A 57 -11.60 13.31 -0.29
N GLN A 58 -11.45 12.80 -1.51
CA GLN A 58 -12.44 11.96 -2.18
C GLN A 58 -11.83 10.59 -2.49
N PRO A 59 -12.56 9.48 -2.23
CA PRO A 59 -12.10 8.15 -2.64
C PRO A 59 -12.09 8.09 -4.17
N VAL A 60 -10.97 7.63 -4.74
CA VAL A 60 -10.89 7.32 -6.16
C VAL A 60 -11.73 6.07 -6.40
N GLU A 61 -12.80 6.18 -7.20
CA GLU A 61 -13.48 4.98 -7.71
C GLU A 61 -12.55 4.30 -8.73
N GLU A 62 -12.10 3.09 -8.41
CA GLU A 62 -11.12 2.31 -9.18
C GLU A 62 -11.63 1.85 -10.57
N ASP A 63 -12.83 2.27 -11.00
CA ASP A 63 -13.49 1.72 -12.20
C ASP A 63 -13.17 2.47 -13.52
N ARG A 64 -12.15 3.33 -13.53
CA ARG A 64 -11.61 3.89 -14.78
C ARG A 64 -10.10 3.62 -14.88
N LEU A 65 -9.76 2.35 -14.84
CA LEU A 65 -8.53 1.85 -15.46
C LEU A 65 -8.69 1.97 -16.99
N GLU A 66 -8.48 3.16 -17.54
CA GLU A 66 -7.90 3.26 -18.88
C GLU A 66 -6.45 2.74 -18.75
N THR A 67 -6.30 1.42 -18.69
CA THR A 67 -5.01 0.77 -18.88
C THR A 67 -4.46 1.29 -20.21
N PRO A 68 -3.29 1.95 -20.25
CA PRO A 68 -2.67 2.25 -21.53
C PRO A 68 -2.46 0.91 -22.22
N THR A 69 -3.15 0.70 -23.36
CA THR A 69 -3.00 -0.52 -24.16
C THR A 69 -1.51 -0.72 -24.41
N PRO A 70 -0.88 -1.78 -23.88
CA PRO A 70 0.48 -2.08 -24.24
C PRO A 70 0.50 -2.38 -25.74
N MET A 71 1.28 -1.63 -26.52
CA MET A 71 1.53 -2.02 -27.91
C MET A 71 2.12 -3.43 -27.86
N SER A 72 1.41 -4.37 -28.49
CA SER A 72 1.73 -5.78 -28.54
C SER A 72 3.07 -5.99 -29.27
N MET A 73 4.17 -5.90 -28.55
CA MET A 73 5.45 -6.47 -28.99
C MET A 73 5.29 -7.99 -28.96
N GLY A 74 5.56 -8.63 -30.10
CA GLY A 74 5.20 -10.01 -30.41
C GLY A 74 5.47 -11.02 -29.29
N SER A 75 4.54 -11.95 -29.13
CA SER A 75 4.62 -13.08 -28.21
C SER A 75 5.95 -13.83 -28.39
N PRO A 76 6.69 -14.16 -27.30
CA PRO A 76 7.75 -15.13 -27.39
C PRO A 76 7.13 -16.47 -27.77
N THR A 77 7.57 -17.05 -28.89
CA THR A 77 7.22 -18.39 -29.34
C THR A 77 7.32 -19.38 -28.19
N GLN A 78 6.16 -19.91 -27.79
CA GLN A 78 6.03 -21.01 -26.85
C GLN A 78 6.49 -22.30 -27.54
N PRO A 79 7.48 -23.05 -27.00
CA PRO A 79 7.80 -24.37 -27.54
C PRO A 79 6.65 -25.34 -27.23
N GLU A 80 6.00 -25.84 -28.28
CA GLU A 80 5.07 -26.97 -28.22
C GLU A 80 5.79 -28.25 -27.75
N ALA A 81 5.20 -28.93 -26.74
CA ALA A 81 4.88 -30.37 -26.73
C ALA A 81 4.68 -30.88 -25.29
N PRO A 82 3.95 -31.99 -25.07
CA PRO A 82 2.54 -32.23 -25.36
C PRO A 82 1.72 -32.39 -24.06
N ALA A 83 0.42 -32.13 -24.14
CA ALA A 83 -0.53 -32.32 -23.06
C ALA A 83 -0.55 -33.77 -22.53
N LYS A 84 -0.21 -33.96 -21.25
CA LYS A 84 -0.65 -35.11 -20.45
C LYS A 84 -1.62 -34.62 -19.39
N LYS A 85 -2.90 -34.59 -19.75
CA LYS A 85 -4.01 -34.57 -18.80
C LYS A 85 -4.18 -36.00 -18.28
N ALA A 86 -3.77 -36.26 -17.05
CA ALA A 86 -4.08 -37.51 -16.36
C ALA A 86 -4.39 -37.23 -14.88
N ALA A 87 -5.68 -37.38 -14.57
CA ALA A 87 -6.29 -37.77 -13.30
C ALA A 87 -5.61 -37.41 -11.97
N ALA A 88 -6.33 -36.64 -11.15
CA ALA A 88 -6.20 -36.67 -9.71
C ALA A 88 -6.44 -38.10 -9.15
N PRO A 89 -5.68 -38.50 -8.11
CA PRO A 89 -6.22 -39.34 -7.06
C PRO A 89 -6.39 -38.50 -5.78
N ALA A 90 -7.60 -38.58 -5.23
CA ALA A 90 -7.88 -38.16 -3.87
C ALA A 90 -7.15 -39.06 -2.86
N ALA A 91 -6.87 -38.48 -1.69
CA ALA A 91 -6.50 -39.10 -0.41
C ALA A 91 -5.00 -39.43 -0.15
N ALA A 92 -4.31 -38.47 0.45
CA ALA A 92 -3.47 -38.67 1.64
C ALA A 92 -3.22 -37.31 2.31
N ALA A 93 -3.54 -37.17 3.59
CA ALA A 93 -3.22 -35.98 4.38
C ALA A 93 -1.69 -35.81 4.46
N PRO A 94 -1.11 -34.65 4.09
CA PRO A 94 0.30 -34.40 4.30
C PRO A 94 0.56 -34.22 5.80
N ALA A 95 1.54 -34.96 6.32
CA ALA A 95 2.15 -34.63 7.61
C ALA A 95 2.58 -33.16 7.60
N GLU A 96 2.35 -32.45 8.72
CA GLU A 96 2.82 -31.08 8.94
C GLU A 96 4.34 -31.03 8.81
N GLN A 97 4.80 -30.73 7.59
CA GLN A 97 6.12 -30.17 7.37
C GLN A 97 6.10 -28.78 8.01
N PRO A 98 7.19 -28.33 8.67
CA PRO A 98 7.28 -26.95 9.11
C PRO A 98 6.98 -26.07 7.90
N ALA A 99 5.89 -25.31 7.98
CA ALA A 99 5.43 -24.52 6.86
C ALA A 99 6.59 -23.63 6.41
N ASP A 100 7.01 -23.80 5.15
CA ASP A 100 7.96 -22.88 4.55
C ASP A 100 7.43 -21.46 4.76
N PRO A 101 8.30 -20.52 5.15
CA PRO A 101 7.87 -19.17 5.45
C PRO A 101 7.12 -18.61 4.23
N ILE A 102 5.87 -18.20 4.48
CA ILE A 102 4.94 -17.70 3.46
C ILE A 102 5.53 -16.48 2.72
N VAL A 103 6.49 -15.81 3.35
CA VAL A 103 7.22 -14.64 2.84
C VAL A 103 8.70 -14.93 2.74
N SER A 104 9.33 -14.38 1.70
CA SER A 104 10.77 -14.47 1.51
C SER A 104 11.51 -13.58 2.51
N GLU A 105 12.73 -13.98 2.90
CA GLU A 105 13.57 -13.19 3.82
C GLU A 105 13.81 -11.77 3.30
N SER A 106 13.96 -11.62 1.98
CA SER A 106 14.10 -10.30 1.34
C SER A 106 12.86 -9.42 1.53
N ALA A 107 11.66 -9.98 1.43
CA ALA A 107 10.42 -9.25 1.69
C ALA A 107 10.29 -8.85 3.17
N VAL A 108 10.74 -9.70 4.08
CA VAL A 108 10.76 -9.39 5.53
C VAL A 108 11.73 -8.24 5.82
N GLN A 109 12.93 -8.25 5.26
CA GLN A 109 13.90 -7.16 5.44
C GLN A 109 13.42 -5.83 4.83
N ALA A 110 12.80 -5.88 3.65
CA ALA A 110 12.29 -4.68 2.99
C ALA A 110 11.12 -4.03 3.76
N THR A 111 10.29 -4.84 4.44
CA THR A 111 9.09 -4.36 5.15
C THR A 111 9.37 -3.91 6.58
N ARG A 112 10.46 -4.37 7.21
CA ARG A 112 10.84 -4.02 8.59
C ARG A 112 10.91 -2.50 8.84
N GLY A 113 11.64 -1.76 8.00
CA GLY A 113 11.83 -0.32 8.15
C GLY A 113 10.52 0.50 8.02
N PRO A 114 9.74 0.33 6.93
CA PRO A 114 8.45 0.99 6.76
C PRO A 114 7.43 0.64 7.86
N LEU A 115 7.37 -0.62 8.31
CA LEU A 115 6.48 -1.02 9.41
C LEU A 115 6.90 -0.40 10.75
N GLU A 116 8.21 -0.28 11.00
CA GLU A 116 8.71 0.39 12.19
C GLU A 116 8.42 1.89 12.17
N ALA A 117 8.57 2.54 11.01
CA ALA A 117 8.18 3.93 10.80
C ALA A 117 6.68 4.14 11.03
N LEU A 118 5.84 3.24 10.48
CA LEU A 118 4.39 3.25 10.72
C LEU A 118 4.07 3.06 12.21
N SER A 119 4.71 2.10 12.87
CA SER A 119 4.51 1.86 14.31
C SER A 119 4.87 3.05 15.18
N ARG A 120 5.87 3.85 14.78
CA ARG A 120 6.24 5.09 15.47
C ARG A 120 5.23 6.22 15.22
N MET A 121 4.55 6.19 14.07
CA MET A 121 3.45 7.12 13.74
C MET A 121 2.12 6.73 14.39
N VAL A 122 1.95 5.46 14.77
CA VAL A 122 0.88 5.03 15.68
C VAL A 122 1.23 5.56 17.06
N VAL A 123 0.96 6.86 17.27
CA VAL A 123 0.95 7.49 18.58
C VAL A 123 -0.02 6.68 19.43
N LYS A 124 0.49 6.01 20.46
CA LYS A 124 -0.37 5.38 21.47
C LYS A 124 -1.30 6.48 21.99
N PRO A 125 -2.63 6.37 21.84
CA PRO A 125 -3.51 7.44 22.25
C PRO A 125 -3.46 7.53 23.77
N GLU A 126 -2.62 8.45 24.28
CA GLU A 126 -2.61 8.92 25.67
C GLU A 126 -3.82 9.84 25.94
N VAL A 127 -4.84 9.81 25.08
CA VAL A 127 -6.12 10.44 25.33
C VAL A 127 -7.08 9.35 25.78
N THR A 128 -7.01 9.00 27.06
CA THR A 128 -8.15 8.39 27.75
C THR A 128 -9.29 9.41 27.75
N GLY A 129 -10.04 9.46 26.64
CA GLY A 129 -11.05 10.49 26.42
C GLY A 129 -12.09 10.08 25.38
N SER A 130 -13.26 10.70 25.50
CA SER A 130 -14.46 10.51 24.69
C SER A 130 -14.27 10.68 23.18
N ASP A 131 -13.19 11.33 22.75
CA ASP A 131 -12.88 11.59 21.34
C ASP A 131 -12.16 10.42 20.64
N THR A 132 -11.85 9.34 21.38
CA THR A 132 -11.34 8.11 20.79
C THR A 132 -12.50 7.20 20.35
N LEU A 133 -12.23 6.28 19.41
CA LEU A 133 -13.20 5.25 19.01
C LEU A 133 -13.71 4.45 20.23
N GLU A 134 -12.83 4.15 21.19
CA GLU A 134 -13.24 3.52 22.45
C GLU A 134 -14.22 4.39 23.24
N GLY A 135 -13.98 5.69 23.31
CA GLY A 135 -14.89 6.67 23.92
C GLY A 135 -16.27 6.66 23.26
N MET A 136 -16.33 6.72 21.94
CA MET A 136 -17.58 6.68 21.18
C MET A 136 -18.34 5.35 21.36
N VAL A 137 -17.63 4.22 21.28
CA VAL A 137 -18.22 2.89 21.50
C VAL A 137 -18.73 2.74 22.93
N ARG A 138 -18.00 3.27 23.93
CA ARG A 138 -18.42 3.27 25.33
C ARG A 138 -19.69 4.09 25.53
N GLU A 139 -19.79 5.28 24.95
CA GLU A 139 -21.00 6.11 25.04
C GLU A 139 -22.20 5.45 24.35
N MET A 140 -21.98 4.72 23.25
CA MET A 140 -23.02 3.92 22.60
C MET A 140 -23.44 2.68 23.40
N LEU A 141 -22.51 1.98 24.05
CA LEU A 141 -22.81 0.76 24.83
C LEU A 141 -23.43 1.05 26.20
N LYS A 142 -23.16 2.23 26.77
CA LYS A 142 -23.66 2.66 28.08
C LYS A 142 -25.19 2.57 28.23
N PRO A 143 -26.03 3.06 27.30
CA PRO A 143 -27.49 2.90 27.40
C PRO A 143 -27.91 1.42 27.32
N MET A 144 -27.32 0.62 26.44
CA MET A 144 -27.71 -0.80 26.30
C MET A 144 -27.36 -1.61 27.54
N LEU A 145 -26.19 -1.35 28.15
CA LEU A 145 -25.78 -1.97 29.40
C LEU A 145 -26.67 -1.53 30.57
N ARG A 146 -27.09 -0.26 30.61
CA ARG A 146 -28.03 0.23 31.62
C ARG A 146 -29.37 -0.49 31.53
N ASP A 147 -29.98 -0.51 30.35
CA ASP A 147 -31.29 -1.14 30.15
C ASP A 147 -31.24 -2.64 30.48
N TRP A 148 -30.14 -3.30 30.13
CA TRP A 148 -29.91 -4.70 30.49
C TRP A 148 -29.75 -4.88 32.01
N LEU A 149 -28.97 -4.03 32.68
CA LEU A 149 -28.81 -4.09 34.12
C LEU A 149 -30.15 -3.83 34.83
N ASP A 150 -30.92 -2.84 34.40
CA ASP A 150 -32.22 -2.53 34.98
C ASP A 150 -33.20 -3.71 34.84
N ALA A 151 -33.16 -4.44 33.73
CA ALA A 151 -34.00 -5.61 33.52
C ALA A 151 -33.54 -6.88 34.26
N ASN A 152 -32.22 -7.08 34.46
CA ASN A 152 -31.66 -8.37 34.89
C ASN A 152 -31.07 -8.35 36.32
N LEU A 153 -30.67 -7.18 36.82
CA LEU A 153 -30.03 -7.03 38.13
C LEU A 153 -30.94 -7.43 39.30
N PRO A 154 -32.26 -7.12 39.32
CA PRO A 154 -33.14 -7.56 40.41
C PRO A 154 -33.12 -9.07 40.63
N ARG A 155 -33.26 -9.84 39.53
CA ARG A 155 -33.27 -11.31 39.56
C ARG A 155 -31.93 -11.87 40.04
N LEU A 156 -30.82 -11.30 39.59
CA LEU A 156 -29.47 -11.72 40.00
C LEU A 156 -29.23 -11.48 41.49
N VAL A 157 -29.72 -10.35 42.02
CA VAL A 157 -29.61 -10.03 43.45
C VAL A 157 -30.48 -10.96 44.29
N GLU A 158 -31.72 -11.23 43.88
CA GLU A 158 -32.60 -12.19 44.57
C GLU A 158 -31.96 -13.58 44.66
N ASP A 159 -31.42 -14.09 43.55
CA ASP A 159 -30.71 -15.38 43.51
C ASP A 159 -29.50 -15.39 44.47
N MET A 160 -28.76 -14.29 44.55
CA MET A 160 -27.57 -14.18 45.41
C MET A 160 -27.94 -14.03 46.89
N VAL A 161 -28.98 -13.25 47.21
CA VAL A 161 -29.51 -13.09 48.56
C VAL A 161 -30.12 -14.40 49.06
N ALA A 162 -30.88 -15.13 48.22
CA ALA A 162 -31.42 -16.44 48.57
C ALA A 162 -30.30 -17.44 48.92
N LYS A 163 -29.20 -17.44 48.15
CA LYS A 163 -28.01 -18.25 48.45
C LYS A 163 -27.35 -17.84 49.77
N GLU A 164 -27.25 -16.54 50.05
CA GLU A 164 -26.65 -16.05 51.30
C GLU A 164 -27.51 -16.38 52.52
N ILE A 165 -28.84 -16.27 52.41
CA ILE A 165 -29.78 -16.69 53.45
C ILE A 165 -29.68 -18.20 53.68
N SER A 166 -29.65 -19.03 52.64
CA SER A 166 -29.47 -20.49 52.80
C SER A 166 -28.18 -20.81 53.57
N ARG A 167 -27.07 -20.14 53.21
CA ARG A 167 -25.78 -20.29 53.89
C ARG A 167 -25.86 -19.93 55.38
N ILE A 168 -26.46 -18.79 55.72
CA ILE A 168 -26.55 -18.32 57.11
C ILE A 168 -27.54 -19.18 57.92
N THR A 169 -28.63 -19.61 57.31
CA THR A 169 -29.65 -20.43 57.96
C THR A 169 -29.26 -21.91 58.04
N GLY A 170 -28.12 -22.30 57.47
CA GLY A 170 -27.53 -23.63 57.61
C GLY A 170 -28.36 -24.74 56.95
N ARG A 171 -29.11 -24.41 55.89
CA ARG A 171 -29.79 -25.38 55.03
C ARG A 171 -29.12 -25.47 53.67
#